data_AF-A0A5C9BW89-F1
#
_entry.id   AF-A0A5C9BW89-F1
#
_cell.length_a   1.000
_cell.length_b   1.000
_cell.length_c   1.000
_cell.angle_alpha   90.00
_cell.angle_beta   90.00
_cell.angle_gamma   90.00
#
_symmetry.space_group_name_H-M   'P 1'
#
loop_
_entity.id
_entity.type
_entity.pdbx_description
1 polymer ?
#
loop_
_entity_poly.entity_id
_entity_poly.type
_entity_poly.pdbx_seq_one_letter_code
_entity_poly.pdbx_strand_id
1 'polypeptide(L)'
;MGSIRKQTIISSILIYIGFFIGAINMYFYTRNGSFTLEQFGVTRIFFDFAQNMYAFGALGVIPVIYKFYPYYKDNLETHKIDLMTWGMMAALIGFILVVILGWYFQPVFVRQFSEKSKLIVDYYYWMFPFAMGMLFFSVLEGFSWALQKTIFSNFLKETGLRIITSLFILLYFLKVISFDGFVHLFAFLYLIIFLLLAT
;
A
#
# COMPACT_ATOMS: atom_id res chain seq x y z
N MET A 1 -30.76 0.30 -6.26
CA MET A 1 -29.99 1.48 -6.70
C MET A 1 -29.66 2.49 -5.59
N GLY A 2 -30.46 2.63 -4.51
CA GLY A 2 -30.18 3.59 -3.43
C GLY A 2 -28.91 3.30 -2.59
N SER A 3 -28.56 2.03 -2.38
CA SER A 3 -27.37 1.65 -1.61
C SER A 3 -26.05 2.03 -2.33
N ILE A 4 -25.96 1.77 -3.65
CA ILE A 4 -24.80 2.14 -4.48
C ILE A 4 -24.58 3.66 -4.48
N ARG A 5 -25.65 4.46 -4.63
CA ARG A 5 -25.55 5.93 -4.60
C ARG A 5 -25.01 6.44 -3.26
N LYS A 6 -25.52 5.91 -2.14
CA LYS A 6 -25.06 6.29 -0.79
C LYS A 6 -23.59 5.91 -0.59
N GLN A 7 -23.20 4.73 -1.04
CA GLN A 7 -21.83 4.21 -0.97
C GLN A 7 -20.84 5.06 -1.76
N THR A 8 -21.18 5.44 -2.99
CA THR A 8 -20.34 6.34 -3.80
C THR A 8 -20.20 7.71 -3.16
N ILE A 9 -21.29 8.33 -2.68
CA ILE A 9 -21.25 9.66 -2.05
C ILE A 9 -20.34 9.64 -0.82
N ILE A 10 -20.52 8.66 0.07
CA ILE A 10 -19.70 8.53 1.28
C ILE A 10 -18.23 8.32 0.89
N SER A 11 -17.95 7.43 -0.06
CA SER A 11 -16.59 7.17 -0.52
C SER A 11 -15.94 8.44 -1.07
N SER A 12 -16.64 9.23 -1.88
CA SER A 12 -16.12 10.49 -2.42
C SER A 12 -15.80 11.51 -1.33
N ILE A 13 -16.68 11.68 -0.34
CA ILE A 13 -16.43 12.60 0.79
C ILE A 13 -15.17 12.19 1.55
N LEU A 14 -15.02 10.90 1.82
CA LEU A 14 -13.84 10.37 2.50
C LEU A 14 -12.55 10.62 1.69
N ILE A 15 -12.60 10.42 0.37
CA ILE A 15 -11.47 10.72 -0.53
C ILE A 15 -11.11 12.21 -0.47
N TYR A 16 -12.09 13.13 -0.46
CA TYR A 16 -11.81 14.57 -0.33
C TYR A 16 -11.16 14.92 1.01
N ILE A 17 -11.58 14.30 2.11
CA ILE A 17 -10.91 14.46 3.42
C ILE A 17 -9.47 13.94 3.34
N GLY A 18 -9.27 12.77 2.72
CA GLY A 18 -7.93 12.23 2.46
C GLY A 18 -7.07 13.18 1.64
N PHE A 19 -7.63 13.79 0.59
CA PHE A 19 -6.95 14.80 -0.20
C PHE A 19 -6.45 15.97 0.64
N PHE A 20 -7.30 16.53 1.50
CA PHE A 20 -6.93 17.62 2.39
C PHE A 20 -5.80 17.23 3.36
N ILE A 21 -5.89 16.04 3.97
CA ILE A 21 -4.83 15.52 4.86
C ILE A 21 -3.53 15.28 4.09
N GLY A 22 -3.61 14.79 2.86
CA GLY A 22 -2.45 14.63 1.98
C GLY A 22 -1.77 15.97 1.65
N ALA A 23 -2.56 17.02 1.42
CA ALA A 23 -2.03 18.36 1.21
C ALA A 23 -1.30 18.88 2.47
N ILE A 24 -1.85 18.61 3.66
CA ILE A 24 -1.18 18.91 4.94
C ILE A 24 0.15 18.15 5.05
N ASN A 25 0.17 16.85 4.74
CA ASN A 25 1.40 16.06 4.76
C ASN A 25 2.45 16.64 3.81
N MET A 26 2.05 16.98 2.58
CA MET A 26 2.94 17.60 1.59
C MET A 26 3.49 18.95 2.06
N TYR A 27 2.66 19.75 2.73
CA TYR A 27 3.08 21.00 3.34
C TYR A 27 4.13 20.78 4.44
N PHE A 28 3.90 19.82 5.34
CA PHE A 28 4.88 19.48 6.39
C PHE A 28 6.20 18.94 5.81
N TYR A 29 6.14 18.15 4.74
CA TYR A 29 7.33 17.69 4.04
C TYR A 29 8.13 18.83 3.39
N THR A 30 7.45 19.81 2.78
CA THR A 30 8.12 20.81 1.92
C THR A 30 8.49 22.10 2.66
N ARG A 31 7.68 22.57 3.61
CA ARG A 31 7.77 23.94 4.13
C ARG A 31 8.42 24.07 5.51
N ASN A 32 8.33 23.03 6.35
CA ASN A 32 8.79 23.12 7.75
C ASN A 32 10.23 22.62 7.98
N GLY A 33 10.99 22.27 6.92
CA GLY A 33 12.40 21.87 7.04
C GLY A 33 12.65 20.64 7.91
N SER A 34 11.61 19.85 8.22
CA SER A 34 11.73 18.67 9.08
C SER A 34 12.39 17.51 8.32
N PHE A 35 12.09 17.38 7.03
CA PHE A 35 12.71 16.40 6.14
C PHE A 35 13.66 17.08 5.16
N THR A 36 14.82 16.49 4.91
CA THR A 36 15.68 16.92 3.81
C THR A 36 15.10 16.47 2.48
N LEU A 37 15.52 17.11 1.37
CA LEU A 37 15.07 16.75 0.02
C LEU A 37 15.32 15.26 -0.29
N GLU A 38 16.45 14.72 0.21
CA GLU A 38 16.79 13.30 0.07
C GLU A 38 15.82 12.39 0.82
N GLN A 39 15.46 12.73 2.06
CA GLN A 39 14.54 11.94 2.88
C GLN A 39 13.12 11.92 2.29
N PHE A 40 12.66 13.05 1.74
CA PHE A 40 11.40 13.10 0.99
C PHE A 40 11.48 12.29 -0.32
N GLY A 41 12.65 12.29 -0.98
CA GLY A 41 12.90 11.44 -2.14
C GLY A 41 12.76 9.94 -1.81
N VAL A 42 13.25 9.51 -0.65
CA VAL A 42 13.11 8.11 -0.19
C VAL A 42 11.65 7.70 -0.09
N THR A 43 10.79 8.49 0.57
CA THR A 43 9.37 8.10 0.72
C THR A 43 8.64 7.96 -0.61
N ARG A 44 8.98 8.78 -1.61
CA ARG A 44 8.43 8.66 -2.96
C ARG A 44 8.91 7.40 -3.68
N ILE A 45 10.20 7.09 -3.57
CA ILE A 45 10.77 5.87 -4.17
C ILE A 45 10.17 4.61 -3.56
N PHE A 46 9.85 4.62 -2.26
CA PHE A 46 9.12 3.52 -1.63
C PHE A 46 7.79 3.21 -2.36
N PHE A 47 6.98 4.24 -2.65
CA PHE A 47 5.74 4.06 -3.40
C PHE A 47 5.99 3.59 -4.83
N ASP A 48 6.91 4.24 -5.56
CA ASP A 48 7.20 3.91 -6.95
C ASP A 48 7.73 2.46 -7.08
N PHE A 49 8.66 2.07 -6.20
CA PHE A 49 9.19 0.71 -6.12
C PHE A 49 8.08 -0.29 -5.82
N ALA A 50 7.31 -0.04 -4.76
CA ALA A 50 6.25 -0.94 -4.34
C ALA A 50 5.17 -1.13 -5.39
N GLN A 51 4.78 -0.07 -6.10
CA GLN A 51 3.79 -0.16 -7.16
C GLN A 51 4.27 -1.03 -8.33
N ASN A 52 5.56 -0.94 -8.69
CA ASN A 52 6.16 -1.83 -9.69
C ASN A 52 6.18 -3.28 -9.19
N MET A 53 6.68 -3.52 -7.98
CA MET A 53 6.75 -4.84 -7.37
C MET A 53 5.37 -5.49 -7.21
N TYR A 54 4.37 -4.72 -6.78
CA TYR A 54 2.97 -5.13 -6.70
C TYR A 54 2.42 -5.55 -8.06
N ALA A 55 2.68 -4.79 -9.13
CA ALA A 55 2.17 -5.12 -10.46
C ALA A 55 2.64 -6.49 -10.95
N PHE A 56 3.89 -6.87 -10.66
CA PHE A 56 4.41 -8.20 -10.96
C PHE A 56 3.96 -9.26 -9.94
N GLY A 57 4.00 -8.94 -8.65
CA GLY A 57 3.69 -9.85 -7.55
C GLY A 57 2.21 -10.25 -7.48
N ALA A 58 1.32 -9.43 -8.03
CA ALA A 58 -0.11 -9.75 -8.10
C ALA A 58 -0.41 -10.92 -9.04
N LEU A 59 0.47 -11.25 -10.00
CA LEU A 59 0.27 -12.35 -10.97
C LEU A 59 -1.12 -12.36 -11.63
N GLY A 60 -1.75 -11.19 -11.78
CA GLY A 60 -3.10 -11.06 -12.34
C GLY A 60 -4.23 -11.60 -11.45
N VAL A 61 -4.01 -11.84 -10.16
CA VAL A 61 -5.07 -12.31 -9.24
C VAL A 61 -6.24 -11.34 -9.13
N ILE A 62 -5.98 -10.04 -9.14
CA ILE A 62 -7.02 -9.01 -8.96
C ILE A 62 -8.10 -9.06 -10.06
N PRO A 63 -7.75 -9.06 -11.37
CA PRO A 63 -8.76 -9.25 -12.41
C PRO A 63 -9.44 -10.62 -12.36
N VAL A 64 -8.73 -11.69 -11.93
CA VAL A 64 -9.33 -13.00 -11.70
C VAL A 64 -10.42 -12.92 -10.61
N ILE A 65 -10.16 -12.22 -9.51
CA ILE A 65 -11.16 -11.99 -8.45
C ILE A 65 -12.40 -11.32 -9.03
N TYR A 66 -12.25 -10.21 -9.75
CA TYR A 66 -13.41 -9.50 -10.30
C TYR A 66 -14.24 -10.34 -11.29
N LYS A 67 -13.57 -11.16 -12.09
CA LYS A 67 -14.25 -11.96 -13.12
C LYS A 67 -14.91 -13.22 -12.54
N PHE A 68 -14.21 -13.95 -11.68
CA PHE A 68 -14.66 -15.26 -11.23
C PHE A 68 -15.45 -15.22 -9.91
N TYR A 69 -15.27 -14.19 -9.08
CA TYR A 69 -16.01 -14.09 -7.82
C TYR A 69 -17.54 -14.12 -8.00
N PRO A 70 -18.15 -13.37 -8.95
CA PRO A 70 -19.60 -13.44 -9.16
C PRO A 70 -20.07 -14.85 -9.52
N TYR A 71 -19.31 -15.56 -10.37
CA TYR A 71 -19.63 -16.93 -10.77
C TYR A 71 -19.59 -17.90 -9.58
N TYR A 72 -18.60 -17.78 -8.70
CA TYR A 72 -18.53 -18.60 -7.48
C TYR A 72 -19.69 -18.32 -6.54
N LYS A 73 -20.07 -17.04 -6.38
CA LYS A 73 -21.17 -16.63 -5.52
C LYS A 73 -22.53 -17.20 -5.99
N ASP A 74 -22.73 -17.32 -7.30
CA ASP A 74 -23.99 -17.84 -7.86
C ASP A 74 -24.07 -19.37 -7.85
N ASN A 75 -22.93 -20.07 -7.85
CA ASN A 75 -22.87 -21.53 -8.01
C ASN A 75 -22.40 -22.30 -6.77
N LEU A 76 -21.81 -21.63 -5.77
CA LEU A 76 -21.32 -22.26 -4.54
C LEU A 76 -21.88 -21.57 -3.29
N GLU A 77 -22.03 -22.35 -2.22
CA GLU A 77 -22.32 -21.83 -0.90
C GLU A 77 -21.15 -20.97 -0.39
N THR A 78 -21.45 -19.94 0.40
CA THR A 78 -20.49 -18.94 0.89
C THR A 78 -19.25 -19.54 1.56
N HIS A 79 -19.39 -20.69 2.23
CA HIS A 79 -18.30 -21.36 2.93
C HIS A 79 -17.32 -22.12 2.01
N LYS A 80 -17.70 -22.36 0.74
CA LYS A 80 -16.89 -23.08 -0.26
C LYS A 80 -16.17 -22.14 -1.23
N ILE A 81 -16.23 -20.82 -0.99
CA ILE A 81 -15.57 -19.83 -1.85
C ILE A 81 -14.09 -19.75 -1.46
N ASP A 82 -13.30 -20.69 -1.99
CA ASP A 82 -11.85 -20.77 -1.73
C ASP A 82 -11.03 -19.72 -2.50
N LEU A 83 -11.68 -18.90 -3.34
CA LEU A 83 -11.02 -17.92 -4.21
C LEU A 83 -10.16 -16.93 -3.42
N MET A 84 -10.57 -16.60 -2.19
CA MET A 84 -9.79 -15.73 -1.30
C MET A 84 -8.47 -16.37 -0.86
N THR A 85 -8.52 -17.63 -0.43
CA THR A 85 -7.35 -18.40 -0.05
C THR A 85 -6.40 -18.57 -1.22
N TRP A 86 -6.92 -18.96 -2.39
CA TRP A 86 -6.11 -19.11 -3.61
C TRP A 86 -5.52 -17.79 -4.10
N GLY A 87 -6.29 -16.70 -4.04
CA GLY A 87 -5.81 -15.37 -4.41
C GLY A 87 -4.65 -14.89 -3.53
N MET A 88 -4.77 -15.10 -2.22
CA MET A 88 -3.72 -14.75 -1.26
C MET A 88 -2.49 -15.66 -1.39
N MET A 89 -2.68 -16.96 -1.62
CA MET A 89 -1.57 -17.89 -1.88
C MET A 89 -0.82 -17.52 -3.16
N ALA A 90 -1.53 -17.19 -4.24
CA ALA A 90 -0.91 -16.76 -5.49
C ALA A 90 -0.16 -15.43 -5.32
N ALA A 91 -0.71 -14.47 -4.57
CA ALA A 91 -0.01 -13.23 -4.22
C ALA A 91 1.24 -13.48 -3.36
N LEU A 92 1.19 -14.43 -2.43
CA LEU A 92 2.36 -14.83 -1.63
C LEU A 92 3.45 -15.44 -2.52
N ILE A 93 3.09 -16.34 -3.45
CA ILE A 93 4.03 -16.93 -4.41
C ILE A 93 4.63 -15.84 -5.31
N GLY A 94 3.79 -14.95 -5.84
CA GLY A 94 4.24 -13.81 -6.65
C GLY A 94 5.17 -12.89 -5.89
N PHE A 95 4.90 -12.62 -4.61
CA PHE A 95 5.79 -11.86 -3.74
C PHE A 95 7.15 -12.53 -3.56
N ILE A 96 7.18 -13.84 -3.28
CA ILE A 96 8.44 -14.60 -3.14
C ILE A 96 9.26 -14.49 -4.42
N LEU A 97 8.64 -14.65 -5.59
CA LEU A 97 9.31 -14.48 -6.89
C LEU A 97 9.90 -13.07 -7.03
N VAL A 98 9.11 -12.05 -6.68
CA VAL A 98 9.56 -10.66 -6.74
C VAL A 98 10.71 -10.37 -5.78
N VAL A 99 10.73 -10.96 -4.58
CA VAL A 99 11.85 -10.84 -3.63
C VAL A 99 13.12 -11.48 -4.18
N ILE A 100 13.01 -12.68 -4.76
CA ILE A 100 14.14 -13.37 -5.39
C ILE A 100 14.71 -12.53 -6.54
N LEU A 101 13.84 -12.03 -7.42
CA LEU A 101 14.25 -11.15 -8.51
C LEU A 101 14.85 -9.85 -7.98
N GLY A 102 14.25 -9.24 -6.96
CA GLY A 102 14.76 -8.04 -6.32
C GLY A 102 16.17 -8.24 -5.77
N TRP A 103 16.43 -9.37 -5.11
CA TRP A 103 17.78 -9.68 -4.62
C TRP A 103 18.78 -9.88 -5.77
N TYR A 104 18.39 -10.57 -6.84
CA TYR A 104 19.23 -10.74 -8.04
C TYR A 104 19.54 -9.41 -8.75
N PHE A 105 18.57 -8.50 -8.82
CA PHE A 105 18.71 -7.18 -9.45
C PHE A 105 19.22 -6.08 -8.50
N GLN A 106 19.48 -6.39 -7.24
CA GLN A 106 20.08 -5.48 -6.26
C GLN A 106 21.30 -4.71 -6.82
N PRO A 107 22.32 -5.33 -7.46
CA PRO A 107 23.48 -4.58 -7.94
C PRO A 107 23.14 -3.53 -9.01
N VAL A 108 22.12 -3.79 -9.84
CA VAL A 108 21.63 -2.84 -10.84
C VAL A 108 20.98 -1.64 -10.15
N PHE A 109 20.15 -1.90 -9.13
CA PHE A 109 19.52 -0.86 -8.33
C PHE A 109 20.55 0.01 -7.61
N VAL A 110 21.52 -0.61 -6.92
CA VAL A 110 22.58 0.11 -6.21
C VAL A 110 23.37 0.99 -7.16
N ARG A 111 23.76 0.48 -8.33
CA ARG A 111 24.52 1.27 -9.32
C ARG A 111 23.76 2.50 -9.79
N GLN A 112 22.44 2.40 -9.97
CA GLN A 112 21.62 3.51 -10.50
C GLN A 112 21.30 4.58 -9.44
N PHE A 113 21.23 4.20 -8.16
CA PHE A 113 20.88 5.11 -7.07
C PHE A 113 22.07 5.57 -6.22
N SER A 114 23.22 4.89 -6.28
CA SER A 114 24.42 5.26 -5.52
C SER A 114 24.97 6.63 -5.91
N GLU A 115 24.75 7.10 -7.14
CA GLU A 115 25.15 8.44 -7.60
C GLU A 115 24.16 9.53 -7.17
N LYS A 116 22.90 9.16 -6.84
CA LYS A 116 21.83 10.12 -6.56
C LYS A 116 21.57 10.34 -5.08
N SER A 117 21.55 9.27 -4.27
CA SER A 117 21.53 9.37 -2.81
C SER A 117 21.85 8.02 -2.18
N LYS A 118 22.87 7.98 -1.33
CA LYS A 118 23.24 6.79 -0.55
C LYS A 118 22.12 6.32 0.37
N LEU A 119 21.30 7.26 0.85
CA LEU A 119 20.19 7.00 1.78
C LEU A 119 19.19 5.98 1.19
N ILE A 120 18.93 6.05 -0.11
CA ILE A 120 18.00 5.13 -0.81
C ILE A 120 18.53 3.70 -0.78
N VAL A 121 19.85 3.53 -0.90
CA VAL A 121 20.50 2.21 -0.91
C VAL A 121 20.43 1.58 0.47
N ASP A 122 20.62 2.37 1.53
CA ASP A 122 20.57 1.88 2.92
C ASP A 122 19.18 1.34 3.28
N TYR A 123 18.10 1.97 2.75
CA TYR A 123 16.72 1.55 2.99
C TYR A 123 16.14 0.60 1.93
N TYR A 124 16.96 0.08 1.01
CA TYR A 124 16.48 -0.78 -0.07
C TYR A 124 15.67 -1.99 0.44
N TYR A 125 16.18 -2.67 1.46
CA TYR A 125 15.51 -3.85 2.03
C TYR A 125 14.16 -3.53 2.68
N TRP A 126 14.00 -2.30 3.20
CA TRP A 126 12.75 -1.84 3.82
C TRP A 126 11.64 -1.54 2.80
N MET A 127 11.97 -1.43 1.52
CA MET A 127 10.98 -1.29 0.46
C MET A 127 10.20 -2.58 0.20
N PHE A 128 10.77 -3.76 0.50
CA PHE A 128 10.09 -5.04 0.30
C PHE A 128 8.90 -5.26 1.26
N PRO A 129 9.01 -5.04 2.58
CA PRO A 129 7.85 -5.04 3.48
C PRO A 129 6.73 -4.11 3.03
N PHE A 130 7.07 -2.93 2.53
CA PHE A 130 6.11 -1.97 2.01
C PHE A 130 5.39 -2.49 0.76
N ALA A 131 6.15 -3.04 -0.20
CA ALA A 131 5.62 -3.69 -1.39
C ALA A 131 4.72 -4.90 -1.06
N MET A 132 5.12 -5.72 -0.09
CA MET A 132 4.35 -6.85 0.42
C MET A 132 3.00 -6.41 0.96
N GLY A 133 3.00 -5.39 1.83
CA GLY A 133 1.78 -4.83 2.39
C GLY A 133 0.87 -4.26 1.30
N MET A 134 1.45 -3.55 0.33
CA MET A 134 0.68 -2.97 -0.78
C MET A 134 0.00 -4.07 -1.59
N LEU A 135 0.74 -5.13 -1.92
CA LEU A 135 0.21 -6.27 -2.66
C LEU A 135 -0.95 -6.96 -1.93
N PHE A 136 -0.76 -7.30 -0.67
CA PHE A 136 -1.79 -7.99 0.11
C PHE A 136 -3.02 -7.10 0.34
N PHE A 137 -2.80 -5.81 0.62
CA PHE A 137 -3.89 -4.84 0.71
C PHE A 137 -4.69 -4.77 -0.59
N SER A 138 -4.03 -4.70 -1.74
CA SER A 138 -4.70 -4.63 -3.04
C SER A 138 -5.48 -5.91 -3.39
N VAL A 139 -5.01 -7.08 -2.96
CA VAL A 139 -5.76 -8.34 -3.14
C VAL A 139 -7.02 -8.35 -2.26
N LEU A 140 -6.92 -7.98 -0.98
CA LEU A 140 -8.08 -7.84 -0.10
C LEU A 140 -9.05 -6.73 -0.53
N GLU A 141 -8.52 -5.63 -1.06
CA GLU A 141 -9.32 -4.57 -1.68
C GLU A 141 -10.15 -5.14 -2.84
N GLY A 142 -9.53 -5.96 -3.70
CA GLY A 142 -10.21 -6.68 -4.77
C GLY A 142 -11.39 -7.52 -4.27
N PHE A 143 -11.19 -8.31 -3.21
CA PHE A 143 -12.27 -9.09 -2.58
C PHE A 143 -13.35 -8.21 -1.95
N SER A 144 -12.96 -7.13 -1.27
CA SER A 144 -13.91 -6.18 -0.66
C SER A 144 -14.80 -5.53 -1.70
N TRP A 145 -14.24 -5.20 -2.87
CA TRP A 145 -14.99 -4.68 -3.99
C TRP A 145 -15.91 -5.72 -4.61
N ALA A 146 -15.45 -6.97 -4.76
CA ALA A 146 -16.28 -8.08 -5.24
C ALA A 146 -17.48 -8.36 -4.29
N LEU A 147 -17.28 -8.17 -2.99
CA LEU A 147 -18.30 -8.25 -1.93
C LEU A 147 -19.20 -7.01 -1.81
N GLN A 148 -19.01 -5.98 -2.65
CA GLN A 148 -19.71 -4.68 -2.57
C GLN A 148 -19.45 -3.92 -1.25
N LYS A 149 -18.37 -4.22 -0.53
CA LYS A 149 -17.92 -3.52 0.69
C LYS A 149 -16.81 -2.51 0.38
N THR A 150 -17.02 -1.65 -0.61
CA THR A 150 -15.97 -0.72 -1.13
C THR A 150 -15.70 0.49 -0.23
N ILE A 151 -16.62 0.88 0.66
CA ILE A 151 -16.47 2.12 1.46
C ILE A 151 -15.22 2.06 2.33
N PHE A 152 -15.06 0.97 3.08
CA PHE A 152 -13.98 0.83 4.05
C PHE A 152 -12.62 0.63 3.38
N SER A 153 -12.54 -0.18 2.32
CA SER A 153 -11.31 -0.36 1.55
C SER A 153 -10.85 0.94 0.90
N ASN A 154 -11.78 1.71 0.32
CA ASN A 154 -11.45 3.00 -0.31
C ASN A 154 -11.04 4.04 0.74
N PHE A 155 -11.73 4.07 1.89
CA PHE A 155 -11.35 4.91 3.01
C PHE A 155 -9.92 4.62 3.48
N LEU A 156 -9.57 3.36 3.71
CA LEU A 156 -8.23 2.98 4.17
C LEU A 156 -7.15 3.37 3.17
N LYS A 157 -7.39 3.14 1.87
CA LYS A 157 -6.42 3.46 0.80
C LYS A 157 -6.18 4.95 0.64
N GLU A 158 -7.24 5.74 0.65
CA GLU A 158 -7.16 7.16 0.30
C GLU A 158 -7.02 8.07 1.51
N THR A 159 -7.73 7.77 2.60
CA THR A 159 -7.80 8.61 3.79
C THR A 159 -6.99 8.02 4.94
N GLY A 160 -7.19 6.75 5.25
CA GLY A 160 -6.52 6.05 6.36
C GLY A 160 -5.01 6.04 6.21
N LEU A 161 -4.52 5.72 5.01
CA LEU A 161 -3.10 5.76 4.68
C LEU A 161 -2.49 7.13 4.95
N ARG A 162 -3.18 8.20 4.55
CA ARG A 162 -2.71 9.58 4.72
C ARG A 162 -2.77 10.01 6.18
N ILE A 163 -3.80 9.60 6.94
CA ILE A 163 -3.90 9.83 8.40
C ILE A 163 -2.74 9.16 9.13
N ILE A 164 -2.46 7.89 8.84
CA ILE A 164 -1.37 7.15 9.47
C ILE A 164 -0.02 7.80 9.10
N THR A 165 0.14 8.20 7.84
CA THR A 165 1.32 8.95 7.41
C THR A 165 1.47 10.28 8.16
N SER A 166 0.36 11.02 8.35
CA SER A 166 0.37 12.26 9.17
C SER A 166 0.80 11.99 10.59
N LEU A 167 0.33 10.90 11.20
CA LEU A 167 0.72 10.51 12.55
C LEU A 167 2.24 10.24 12.64
N PHE A 168 2.81 9.53 11.66
CA PHE A 168 4.26 9.30 11.60
C PHE A 168 5.06 10.59 11.41
N ILE A 169 4.59 11.49 10.54
CA ILE A 169 5.21 12.81 10.35
C ILE A 169 5.17 13.61 11.66
N LEU A 170 4.04 13.59 12.38
CA LEU A 170 3.90 14.29 13.66
C LEU A 170 4.84 13.72 14.73
N LEU A 171 4.97 12.39 14.84
CA LEU A 171 5.91 11.74 15.76
C LEU A 171 7.36 12.16 15.48
N TYR A 172 7.73 12.24 14.20
CA TYR A 172 9.05 12.70 13.78
C TYR A 172 9.23 14.22 14.05
N PHE A 173 8.20 15.03 13.78
CA PHE A 173 8.22 16.48 14.04
C PHE A 173 8.40 16.79 15.54
N LEU A 174 7.74 16.02 16.41
CA LEU A 174 7.89 16.10 17.86
C LEU A 174 9.24 15.54 18.36
N LYS A 175 10.13 15.10 17.45
CA LYS A 175 11.43 14.49 17.74
C LYS A 175 11.34 13.27 18.66
N VAL A 176 10.19 12.59 18.68
CA VAL A 176 10.00 11.34 19.43
C VAL A 176 10.72 10.19 18.74
N ILE A 177 10.82 10.24 17.41
CA ILE A 177 11.48 9.24 16.58
C ILE A 177 12.56 9.89 15.69
N SER A 178 13.63 9.15 15.41
CA SER A 178 14.63 9.51 14.40
C SER A 178 14.11 9.25 12.98
N PHE A 179 14.84 9.73 11.98
CA PHE A 179 14.49 9.44 10.57
C PHE A 179 14.45 7.93 10.29
N ASP A 180 15.40 7.19 10.85
CA ASP A 180 15.45 5.73 10.73
C ASP A 180 14.18 5.08 11.29
N GLY A 181 13.75 5.47 12.51
CA GLY A 181 12.50 5.00 13.10
C GLY A 181 11.26 5.37 12.28
N PHE A 182 11.27 6.55 11.65
CA PHE A 182 10.22 6.94 10.71
C PHE A 182 10.18 6.00 9.49
N VAL A 183 11.32 5.68 8.87
CA VAL A 183 11.36 4.77 7.70
C VAL A 183 10.90 3.37 8.06
N HIS A 184 11.28 2.85 9.23
CA HIS A 184 10.80 1.55 9.71
C HIS A 184 9.27 1.53 9.83
N LEU A 185 8.68 2.52 10.52
CA LEU A 185 7.22 2.64 10.63
C LEU A 185 6.57 2.81 9.26
N PHE A 186 7.19 3.61 8.40
CA PHE A 186 6.71 3.86 7.05
C PHE A 186 6.72 2.58 6.21
N ALA A 187 7.74 1.72 6.32
CA ALA A 187 7.81 0.44 5.63
C ALA A 187 6.64 -0.49 5.99
N PHE A 188 6.16 -0.45 7.23
CA PHE A 188 5.01 -1.22 7.70
C PHE A 188 3.65 -0.54 7.46
N LEU A 189 3.62 0.67 6.92
CA LEU A 189 2.39 1.46 6.72
C LEU A 189 1.31 0.68 5.94
N TYR A 190 1.69 0.06 4.82
CA TYR A 190 0.76 -0.75 4.04
C TYR A 190 0.33 -2.04 4.75
N LEU A 191 1.20 -2.63 5.56
CA LEU A 191 0.84 -3.80 6.37
C LEU A 191 -0.16 -3.44 7.46
N ILE A 192 -0.07 -2.24 8.05
CA ILE A 192 -1.05 -1.76 9.04
C ILE A 192 -2.44 -1.65 8.41
N ILE A 193 -2.57 -0.99 7.25
CA ILE A 193 -3.88 -0.87 6.59
C ILE A 193 -4.40 -2.20 6.06
N PHE A 194 -3.51 -3.11 5.68
CA PHE A 194 -3.86 -4.49 5.35
C PHE A 194 -4.50 -5.21 6.53
N LEU A 195 -3.87 -5.16 7.71
CA LEU A 195 -4.41 -5.78 8.91
C LEU A 195 -5.75 -5.15 9.32
N LEU A 196 -5.87 -3.82 9.23
CA LEU A 196 -7.14 -3.12 9.50
C LEU A 196 -8.26 -3.55 8.55
N LEU A 197 -7.95 -3.81 7.28
CA LEU A 197 -8.93 -4.30 6.30
C LEU A 197 -9.28 -5.79 6.52
N ALA A 198 -8.33 -6.57 7.03
CA ALA A 198 -8.51 -7.99 7.31
C ALA A 198 -9.34 -8.27 8.58
N THR A 199 -9.51 -7.26 9.44
CA THR A 199 -10.31 -7.34 10.68
C THR A 199 -11.79 -7.12 10.41
#